data_AF-A0A7G1ICM9-F1
#
_entry.id   AF-A0A7G1ICM9-F1
#
_cell.length_a   1.000
_cell.length_b   1.000
_cell.length_c   1.000
_cell.angle_alpha   90.00
_cell.angle_beta   90.00
_cell.angle_gamma   90.00
#
_symmetry.space_group_name_H-M   'P 1'
#
loop_
_entity.id
_entity.type
_entity.pdbx_description
1 polymer ?
#
loop_
_entity_poly.entity_id
_entity_poly.type
_entity_poly.pdbx_seq_one_letter_code
_entity_poly.pdbx_strand_id
1 'polypeptide(L)'
;MLSFLDAGVPPLSAVFAPHIRTANTRVFSDGRIAARVCMWVNRFHEETTVTASFPDSPIAHESVRRYLDAMKSVYVRVAEGRSDIRQRRATALSFSGNGNDGLFPG
;
A
#
# COMPACT_ATOMS: atom_id res chain seq x y z
N MET A 1 17.91 -4.40 3.95
CA MET A 1 16.77 -4.63 4.88
C MET A 1 15.51 -4.07 4.24
N LEU A 2 14.38 -4.77 4.33
CA LEU A 2 13.07 -4.29 3.90
C LEU A 2 12.12 -4.32 5.09
N SER A 3 11.47 -3.20 5.37
CA SER A 3 10.52 -3.07 6.48
C SER A 3 9.17 -2.57 5.98
N PHE A 4 8.10 -2.98 6.64
CA PHE A 4 6.74 -2.58 6.33
C PHE A 4 6.09 -1.90 7.54
N LEU A 5 5.43 -0.78 7.30
CA LEU A 5 4.68 -0.02 8.28
C LEU A 5 3.27 0.23 7.75
N ASP A 6 2.25 -0.08 8.55
CA ASP A 6 0.85 0.27 8.27
C ASP A 6 0.41 1.33 9.30
N ALA A 7 0.13 2.55 8.83
CA ALA A 7 -0.34 3.64 9.68
C ALA A 7 -1.85 3.60 9.92
N GLY A 8 -2.58 2.70 9.25
CA GLY A 8 -4.02 2.51 9.44
C GLY A 8 -4.38 1.59 10.61
N VAL A 9 -3.41 0.91 11.23
CA VAL A 9 -3.67 -0.01 12.35
C VAL A 9 -3.40 0.65 13.72
N PRO A 10 -4.19 0.35 14.78
CA PRO A 10 -3.89 0.81 16.14
C PRO A 10 -2.53 0.30 16.66
N PRO A 11 -1.81 1.06 17.51
CA PRO A 11 -2.15 2.40 18.00
C PRO A 11 -1.80 3.52 17.00
N LEU A 12 -1.11 3.21 15.89
CA LEU A 12 -0.60 4.20 14.95
C LEU A 12 -1.72 5.02 14.30
N SER A 13 -2.88 4.39 14.02
CA SER A 13 -4.06 5.07 13.49
C SER A 13 -4.55 6.21 14.37
N ALA A 14 -4.52 6.04 15.71
CA ALA A 14 -4.94 7.07 16.65
C ALA A 14 -3.95 8.26 16.72
N VAL A 15 -2.67 8.01 16.43
CA VAL A 15 -1.60 9.01 16.47
C VAL A 15 -1.47 9.76 15.14
N PHE A 16 -1.66 9.07 14.01
CA PHE A 16 -1.51 9.64 12.67
C PHE A 16 -2.78 10.30 12.13
N ALA A 17 -3.98 9.80 12.46
CA ALA A 17 -5.24 10.37 11.98
C ALA A 17 -5.39 11.90 12.23
N PRO A 18 -4.92 12.48 13.35
CA PRO A 18 -4.98 13.93 13.58
C PRO A 18 -3.93 14.75 12.81
N HIS A 19 -2.80 14.15 12.43
CA HIS A 19 -1.61 14.89 11.98
C HIS A 19 -1.27 14.71 10.50
N ILE A 20 -1.91 13.78 9.80
CA ILE A 20 -1.53 13.37 8.43
C ILE A 20 -1.63 14.47 7.37
N ARG A 21 -2.47 15.49 7.58
CA ARG A 21 -2.63 16.64 6.66
C ARG A 21 -1.54 17.71 6.81
N THR A 22 -0.82 17.72 7.93
CA THR A 22 0.20 18.73 8.25
C THR A 22 1.59 18.13 8.47
N ALA A 23 1.68 16.82 8.69
CA ALA A 23 2.93 16.13 8.95
C ALA A 23 3.71 15.91 7.65
N ASN A 24 4.69 16.77 7.39
CA ASN A 24 5.76 16.53 6.42
C ASN A 24 6.66 15.40 6.95
N THR A 25 6.15 14.17 6.87
CA THR A 25 6.71 12.99 7.52
C THR A 25 8.03 12.63 6.84
N ARG A 26 9.16 13.04 7.44
CA ARG A 26 10.50 12.66 6.96
C ARG A 26 10.98 11.42 7.69
N VAL A 27 11.43 10.43 6.91
CA VAL A 27 12.14 9.27 7.45
C VAL A 27 13.56 9.73 7.83
N PHE A 28 13.86 9.70 9.13
CA PHE A 28 15.21 9.94 9.63
C PHE A 28 15.91 8.60 9.82
N SER A 29 17.08 8.44 9.19
CA SER A 29 17.98 7.31 9.42
C SER A 29 19.27 7.87 9.98
N ASP A 30 19.74 7.31 11.10
CA ASP A 30 21.00 7.71 11.74
C ASP A 30 22.25 7.28 10.96
N GLY A 31 22.07 6.67 9.78
CA GLY A 31 23.13 6.23 8.87
C GLY A 31 23.95 5.05 9.40
N ARG A 32 23.67 4.54 10.60
CA ARG A 32 24.44 3.46 11.25
C ARG A 32 23.91 2.07 10.89
N ILE A 33 22.99 1.98 9.93
CA ILE A 33 22.42 0.71 9.53
C ILE A 33 23.49 -0.12 8.81
N ALA A 34 23.80 -1.31 9.36
CA ALA A 34 24.77 -2.24 8.78
C ALA A 34 24.40 -2.75 7.37
N ALA A 35 23.14 -2.58 6.95
CA ALA A 35 22.71 -2.88 5.60
C ALA A 35 23.02 -1.72 4.65
N ARG A 36 23.82 -2.00 3.60
CA ARG A 36 24.16 -1.03 2.54
C ARG A 36 22.93 -0.48 1.81
N VAL A 37 21.81 -1.21 1.81
CA VAL A 37 20.53 -0.76 1.27
C VAL A 37 19.40 -1.07 2.24
N CYS A 38 18.62 -0.06 2.58
CA CYS A 38 17.45 -0.14 3.45
C CYS A 38 16.24 0.40 2.72
N MET A 39 15.10 -0.29 2.83
CA MET A 39 13.85 0.13 2.23
C MET A 39 12.71 0.03 3.23
N TRP A 40 11.79 0.99 3.19
CA TRP A 40 10.60 1.06 4.02
C TRP A 40 9.38 1.23 3.12
N VAL A 41 8.44 0.31 3.22
CA VAL A 41 7.12 0.40 2.59
C VAL A 41 6.16 0.93 3.65
N ASN A 42 5.63 2.12 3.43
CA ASN A 42 4.74 2.79 4.36
C ASN A 42 3.36 2.88 3.74
N ARG A 43 2.37 2.25 4.37
CA ARG A 43 0.97 2.39 3.98
C ARG A 43 0.30 3.43 4.86
N PHE A 44 -0.13 4.51 4.23
CA PHE A 44 -0.96 5.55 4.81
C PHE A 44 -2.42 5.37 4.37
N HIS A 45 -3.31 6.23 4.86
CA HIS A 45 -4.73 6.15 4.56
C HIS A 45 -5.03 6.34 3.06
N GLU A 46 -4.37 7.29 2.41
CA GLU A 46 -4.64 7.67 1.02
C GLU A 46 -3.58 7.13 0.03
N GLU A 47 -2.40 6.73 0.52
CA GLU A 47 -1.29 6.33 -0.33
C GLU A 47 -0.41 5.24 0.29
N THR A 48 0.37 4.56 -0.55
CA THR A 48 1.46 3.69 -0.12
C THR A 48 2.75 4.20 -0.73
N THR A 49 3.73 4.52 0.10
CA THR A 49 5.04 5.04 -0.32
C THR A 49 6.13 4.02 -0.06
N VAL A 50 7.20 4.07 -0.86
CA VAL A 50 8.41 3.29 -0.64
C VAL A 50 9.58 4.26 -0.54
N THR A 51 10.28 4.22 0.59
CA THR A 51 11.48 5.02 0.83
C THR A 51 12.69 4.10 0.83
N ALA A 52 13.78 4.50 0.16
CA ALA A 52 15.03 3.74 0.13
C ALA A 52 16.20 4.60 0.60
N SER A 53 17.05 4.03 1.44
CA SER A 53 18.37 4.56 1.81
C SER A 53 19.44 3.65 1.23
N PHE A 54 20.39 4.23 0.51
CA PHE A 54 21.42 3.52 -0.25
C PHE A 54 22.65 4.43 -0.40
N PRO A 55 23.82 3.89 -0.80
CA PRO A 55 25.05 4.68 -0.92
C PRO A 55 24.93 5.66 -2.09
N ASP A 56 25.45 6.88 -1.92
CA ASP A 56 25.42 7.88 -2.98
C ASP A 56 26.44 7.56 -4.07
N SER A 57 26.03 6.72 -5.01
CA SER A 57 26.83 6.35 -6.19
C SER A 57 25.92 6.18 -7.41
N PRO A 58 26.38 6.51 -8.63
CA PRO A 58 25.55 6.42 -9.83
C PRO A 58 24.95 5.01 -10.05
N ILE A 59 25.73 3.98 -9.76
CA ILE A 59 25.31 2.57 -9.88
C ILE A 59 24.18 2.25 -8.89
N ALA A 60 24.26 2.74 -7.65
CA ALA A 60 23.23 2.52 -6.66
C ALA A 60 21.92 3.24 -7.02
N HIS A 61 22.01 4.48 -7.54
CA HIS A 61 20.83 5.22 -8.03
C HIS A 61 20.13 4.46 -9.16
N GLU A 62 20.88 3.99 -10.17
CA GLU A 62 20.28 3.23 -11.28
C GLU A 62 19.65 1.92 -10.78
N SER A 63 20.36 1.18 -9.93
CA SER A 63 19.91 -0.11 -9.41
C SER A 63 18.65 0.03 -8.56
N VAL A 64 18.63 1.00 -7.64
CA VAL A 64 17.49 1.26 -6.76
C VAL A 64 16.30 1.77 -7.56
N ARG A 65 16.51 2.67 -8.53
CA ARG A 65 15.42 3.14 -9.40
C ARG A 65 14.76 1.98 -10.15
N ARG A 66 15.55 1.14 -10.82
CA ARG A 66 15.03 -0.05 -11.54
C ARG A 66 14.25 -0.98 -10.63
N TYR A 67 14.72 -1.17 -9.40
CA TYR A 67 14.04 -2.02 -8.43
C TYR A 67 12.72 -1.41 -7.94
N LEU A 68 12.68 -0.11 -7.65
CA LEU A 68 11.46 0.60 -7.25
C LEU A 68 10.42 0.64 -8.38
N ASP A 69 10.86 0.81 -9.63
CA ASP A 69 9.98 0.75 -10.81
C ASP A 69 9.32 -0.63 -10.94
N ALA A 70 10.11 -1.70 -10.81
CA ALA A 70 9.60 -3.07 -10.84
C ALA A 70 8.64 -3.35 -9.67
N MET A 71 8.99 -2.91 -8.46
CA MET A 71 8.15 -3.05 -7.26
C MET A 71 6.80 -2.35 -7.45
N LYS A 72 6.81 -1.11 -7.97
CA LYS A 72 5.59 -0.35 -8.25
C LYS A 72 4.72 -1.06 -9.29
N SER A 73 5.30 -1.57 -10.37
CA SER A 73 4.57 -2.34 -11.40
C SER A 73 3.87 -3.57 -10.82
N VAL A 74 4.55 -4.32 -9.96
CA VAL A 74 3.95 -5.47 -9.26
C VAL A 74 2.82 -5.03 -8.32
N TYR A 75 3.02 -3.96 -7.54
CA TYR A 75 2.00 -3.46 -6.63
C TYR A 75 0.73 -3.01 -7.36
N VAL A 76 0.87 -2.27 -8.45
CA VAL A 76 -0.26 -1.84 -9.28
C VAL A 76 -1.01 -3.04 -9.83
N ARG A 77 -0.29 -4.00 -10.44
CA ARG A 77 -0.91 -5.22 -10.99
C ARG A 77 -1.72 -5.99 -9.94
N VAL A 78 -1.19 -6.13 -8.73
CA VAL A 78 -1.86 -6.86 -7.63
C VAL A 78 -3.01 -6.03 -7.02
N ALA A 79 -2.95 -4.70 -7.06
CA ALA A 79 -4.04 -3.85 -6.59
C ALA A 79 -5.21 -3.87 -7.58
N GLU A 80 -4.93 -3.71 -8.88
CA GLU A 80 -5.92 -3.78 -9.95
C GLU A 80 -6.56 -5.17 -10.02
N GLY A 81 -5.75 -6.24 -9.97
CA GLY A 81 -6.21 -7.64 -9.92
C GLY A 81 -6.83 -8.07 -8.57
N ARG A 82 -6.95 -7.18 -7.59
CA ARG A 82 -7.83 -7.37 -6.42
C ARG A 82 -9.10 -6.55 -6.52
N SER A 83 -9.04 -5.40 -7.19
CA SER A 83 -10.21 -4.54 -7.42
C SER A 83 -11.24 -5.22 -8.31
N ASP A 84 -10.82 -5.96 -9.34
CA ASP A 84 -11.66 -6.78 -10.21
C ASP A 84 -12.36 -7.93 -9.47
N ILE A 85 -11.66 -8.64 -8.57
CA ILE A 85 -12.22 -9.72 -7.74
C ILE A 85 -13.25 -9.15 -6.76
N ARG A 86 -12.93 -8.01 -6.12
CA ARG A 86 -13.87 -7.33 -5.21
C ARG A 86 -15.10 -6.84 -5.96
N GLN A 87 -14.93 -6.27 -7.15
CA GLN A 87 -16.03 -5.80 -7.99
C GLN A 87 -16.91 -6.96 -8.46
N ARG A 88 -16.33 -8.05 -8.95
CA ARG A 88 -17.06 -9.27 -9.36
C ARG A 88 -17.90 -9.84 -8.21
N ARG A 89 -17.36 -9.85 -6.98
CA ARG A 89 -18.12 -10.27 -5.79
C ARG A 89 -19.26 -9.32 -5.46
N ALA A 90 -19.04 -8.01 -5.52
CA ALA A 90 -20.10 -7.02 -5.31
C ALA A 90 -21.22 -7.15 -6.35
N THR A 91 -20.86 -7.29 -7.63
CA THR A 91 -21.80 -7.51 -8.73
C THR A 91 -22.59 -8.81 -8.57
N ALA A 92 -21.94 -9.93 -8.23
CA ALA A 92 -22.62 -11.21 -8.00
C ALA A 92 -23.61 -11.15 -6.82
N LEU A 93 -23.26 -10.43 -5.74
CA LEU A 93 -24.15 -10.22 -4.60
C LEU A 93 -25.36 -9.33 -4.97
N SER A 94 -25.18 -8.31 -5.80
CA SER A 94 -26.30 -7.49 -6.29
C SER A 94 -27.23 -8.23 -7.26
N PHE A 95 -26.73 -9.21 -8.04
CA PHE A 95 -27.57 -10.06 -8.87
C PHE A 95 -28.37 -11.09 -8.06
N SER A 96 -27.82 -11.58 -6.95
CA SER A 96 -28.52 -12.52 -6.05
C SER A 96 -29.67 -11.87 -5.25
N GLY A 97 -29.71 -10.54 -5.16
CA GLY A 97 -30.71 -9.80 -4.37
C GLY A 97 -31.96 -9.37 -5.13
N ASN A 98 -32.10 -9.69 -6.42
CA ASN A 98 -33.22 -9.21 -7.24
C ASN A 98 -34.20 -10.31 -7.70
N GLY A 99 -34.11 -11.51 -7.11
CA GLY A 99 -35.08 -12.60 -7.28
C GLY A 99 -36.30 -12.39 -6.39
N ASN A 100 -37.20 -11.51 -6.82
CA ASN A 100 -38.54 -11.40 -6.25
C ASN A 100 -39.39 -12.54 -6.85
N ASP A 101 -39.27 -13.74 -6.30
CA ASP A 101 -40.10 -14.88 -6.68
C ASP A 101 -41.41 -14.84 -5.88
N GLY A 102 -42.27 -13.89 -6.25
CA GLY A 102 -43.66 -13.94 -5.84
C GLY A 102 -44.36 -15.09 -6.56
N LEU A 103 -44.75 -16.14 -5.83
CA LEU A 103 -45.93 -16.93 -6.16
C LEU A 103 -46.32 -17.86 -5.00
N PHE A 104 -47.28 -17.44 -4.16
CA PHE A 104 -48.32 -18.32 -3.60
C PHE A 104 -49.51 -17.45 -3.15
N PRO A 105 -50.61 -17.36 -3.92
CA PRO A 105 -51.91 -17.10 -3.32
C PRO A 105 -52.45 -18.42 -2.73
N GLY A 106 -53.23 -18.29 -1.65
CA GLY A 106 -53.74 -19.40 -0.83
C GLY A 106 -54.90 -20.19 -1.40
#